data_AF-A0A935YL61-F1
#
_entry.id   AF-A0A935YL61-F1
#
_cell.length_a   1.000
_cell.length_b   1.000
_cell.length_c   1.000
_cell.angle_alpha   90.00
_cell.angle_beta   90.00
_cell.angle_gamma   90.00
#
_symmetry.space_group_name_H-M   'P 1'
#
loop_
_entity.id
_entity.type
_entity.pdbx_description
1 polymer ?
#
loop_
_entity_poly.entity_id
_entity_poly.type
_entity_poly.pdbx_seq_one_letter_code
_entity_poly.pdbx_strand_id
1 'polypeptide(L)'
;MSHYSKKANARRAATAARIDPETVRFFQTDEGWTWAPIDATAASAELPAADAAVESFEDAAPARTAKTRAVRPHRALGLIRPDQIAECWEGVSPDLCGALWAAMAHVPLHTGETPPEPDIGAVSTVWQHFTQDQQRALNALAKARNAAQAKNAPPAPPARRDAPRGAWLREGEERAEAGALPPVPDFSAATHAPYRKKLAALVHLAETGDIAGLRAVEIKPYSSSPKAMARYRDLCVKALENAPREDQAA
;
A
#
# COMPACT_ATOMS: atom_id res chain seq x y z
N MET A 1 0.35 7.66 6.16
CA MET A 1 1.23 7.59 7.36
C MET A 1 1.45 6.12 7.66
N SER A 2 2.69 5.65 7.77
CA SER A 2 2.98 4.23 8.04
C SER A 2 2.61 3.93 9.49
N HIS A 3 1.62 3.05 9.73
CA HIS A 3 1.26 2.62 11.07
C HIS A 3 2.47 1.92 11.71
N TYR A 4 3.08 2.60 12.68
CA TYR A 4 4.19 2.07 13.46
C TYR A 4 3.67 0.93 14.34
N SER A 5 4.05 -0.30 14.05
CA SER A 5 3.65 -1.44 14.88
C SER A 5 4.32 -1.35 16.25
N LYS A 6 3.55 -1.35 17.34
CA LYS A 6 4.05 -1.33 18.73
C LYS A 6 5.03 -2.47 19.01
N LYS A 7 4.90 -3.61 18.33
CA LYS A 7 5.84 -4.75 18.38
C LYS A 7 7.23 -4.41 17.82
N ALA A 8 7.32 -3.52 16.83
CA ALA A 8 8.61 -3.07 16.29
C ALA A 8 9.38 -2.20 17.29
N ASN A 9 8.68 -1.46 18.16
CA ASN A 9 9.31 -0.68 19.23
C ASN A 9 9.91 -1.60 20.30
N ALA A 10 9.16 -2.60 20.77
CA ALA A 10 9.69 -3.61 21.70
C ALA A 10 10.93 -4.33 21.16
N ARG A 11 10.95 -4.68 19.85
CA ARG A 11 12.14 -5.25 19.20
C ARG A 11 13.34 -4.29 19.22
N ARG A 12 13.13 -3.00 18.92
CA ARG A 12 14.21 -2.00 18.95
C ARG A 12 14.74 -1.76 20.35
N ALA A 13 13.87 -1.76 21.36
CA ALA A 13 14.26 -1.62 22.75
C ALA A 13 15.09 -2.83 23.24
N ALA A 14 14.73 -4.05 22.86
CA ALA A 14 15.55 -5.25 23.12
C ALA A 14 16.93 -5.16 22.43
N THR A 15 16.99 -4.72 21.17
CA THR A 15 18.26 -4.51 20.46
C THR A 15 19.11 -3.40 21.11
N ALA A 16 18.50 -2.30 21.55
CA ALA A 16 19.19 -1.22 22.26
C ALA A 16 19.77 -1.71 23.61
N ALA A 17 19.11 -2.66 24.27
CA ALA A 17 19.59 -3.35 25.46
C ALA A 17 20.64 -4.44 25.17
N ARG A 18 21.07 -4.62 23.90
CA ARG A 18 22.00 -5.67 23.44
C ARG A 18 21.51 -7.10 23.72
N ILE A 19 20.20 -7.30 23.75
CA ILE A 19 19.59 -8.62 23.91
C ILE A 19 19.24 -9.16 22.51
N ASP A 20 19.64 -10.41 22.25
CA ASP A 20 19.35 -11.08 20.98
C ASP A 20 17.83 -11.32 20.85
N PRO A 21 17.16 -10.78 19.82
CA PRO A 21 15.73 -10.97 19.60
C PRO A 21 15.29 -12.43 19.47
N GLU A 22 16.19 -13.37 19.18
CA GLU A 22 15.90 -14.81 19.10
C GLU A 22 15.88 -15.49 20.48
N THR A 23 16.45 -14.86 21.50
CA THR A 23 16.51 -15.38 22.88
C THR A 23 15.39 -14.88 23.77
N VAL A 24 14.48 -14.05 23.24
CA VAL A 24 13.38 -13.43 23.98
C VAL A 24 12.03 -13.67 23.32
N ARG A 25 11.01 -13.86 24.15
CA ARG A 25 9.61 -13.91 23.72
C ARG A 25 8.98 -12.54 23.90
N PHE A 26 8.39 -12.02 22.83
CA PHE A 26 7.59 -10.79 22.88
C PHE A 26 6.12 -11.12 23.17
N PHE A 27 5.52 -10.45 24.15
CA PHE A 27 4.12 -10.60 24.50
C PHE A 27 3.49 -9.23 24.81
N GLN A 28 2.15 -9.19 24.76
CA GLN A 28 1.36 -7.98 24.96
C GLN A 28 0.83 -7.97 26.39
N THR A 29 1.00 -6.85 27.09
CA THR A 29 0.43 -6.52 28.40
C THR A 29 -0.56 -5.36 28.25
N ASP A 30 -1.31 -5.05 29.30
CA ASP A 30 -2.24 -3.90 29.31
C ASP A 30 -1.51 -2.56 29.11
N GLU A 31 -0.23 -2.51 29.45
CA GLU A 31 0.65 -1.33 29.30
C GLU A 31 1.37 -1.27 27.94
N GLY A 32 1.35 -2.33 27.13
CA GLY A 32 1.99 -2.33 25.81
C GLY A 32 2.61 -3.65 25.37
N TRP A 33 3.69 -3.59 24.59
CA TRP A 33 4.46 -4.77 24.20
C TRP A 33 5.76 -4.80 25.00
N THR A 34 6.05 -5.92 25.65
CA THR A 34 7.28 -6.17 26.41
C THR A 34 7.95 -7.47 25.95
N TRP A 35 9.13 -7.78 26.49
CA TRP A 35 9.89 -8.98 26.20
C TRP A 35 10.41 -9.62 27.50
N ALA A 36 10.50 -10.96 27.50
CA ALA A 36 11.15 -11.73 28.56
C ALA A 36 12.10 -12.77 27.96
N PRO A 37 13.16 -13.18 28.67
CA PRO A 37 14.04 -14.29 28.26
C PRO A 37 13.23 -15.56 28.03
N ILE A 38 13.60 -16.32 27.02
CA ILE A 38 13.14 -17.70 26.87
C ILE A 38 13.99 -18.53 27.82
N ASP A 39 13.53 -18.71 29.07
CA ASP A 39 14.20 -19.61 30.01
C ASP A 39 14.19 -21.03 29.43
N ALA A 40 15.37 -21.51 29.04
CA ALA A 40 15.57 -22.90 28.60
C ALA A 40 15.31 -23.91 29.73
N THR A 41 15.20 -23.45 30.98
CA THR A 41 15.17 -24.28 32.19
C THR A 41 13.78 -24.65 32.68
N ALA A 42 12.70 -24.16 32.05
CA ALA A 42 11.31 -24.48 32.44
C ALA A 42 10.67 -25.62 31.63
N ALA A 43 11.41 -26.26 30.72
CA ALA A 43 10.88 -27.33 29.85
C ALA A 43 10.99 -28.75 30.42
N SER A 44 11.51 -28.93 31.64
CA SER A 44 11.60 -30.24 32.32
C SER A 44 10.94 -30.18 33.70
N ALA A 45 9.61 -30.04 33.72
CA ALA A 45 8.82 -30.52 34.85
C ALA A 45 8.22 -31.87 34.45
N GLU A 46 8.73 -32.93 35.07
CA GLU A 46 8.28 -34.32 34.92
C GLU A 46 6.77 -34.44 35.12
N LEU A 47 6.08 -35.02 34.14
CA LEU A 47 4.74 -35.53 34.30
C LEU A 47 4.81 -36.90 35.02
N PRO A 48 3.96 -37.16 36.03
CA PRO A 48 3.94 -38.45 36.70
C PRO A 48 3.47 -39.55 35.74
N ALA A 49 4.12 -40.71 35.84
CA ALA A 49 3.83 -41.91 35.09
C ALA A 49 2.38 -42.38 35.33
N ALA A 50 1.63 -42.55 34.23
CA ALA A 50 0.34 -43.21 34.23
C ALA A 50 0.55 -44.68 33.86
N ASP A 51 0.31 -45.56 34.83
CA ASP A 51 0.26 -47.00 34.64
C ASP A 51 -0.98 -47.44 33.83
N ALA A 52 -0.71 -48.35 32.89
CA ALA A 52 -1.52 -49.46 32.40
C ALA A 52 -2.97 -49.24 31.91
N ALA A 53 -3.15 -49.33 30.59
CA ALA A 53 -4.03 -50.32 29.95
C ALA A 53 -3.72 -50.37 28.44
N VAL A 54 -3.01 -51.41 28.01
CA VAL A 54 -2.71 -51.68 26.60
C VAL A 54 -3.82 -52.56 26.05
N GLU A 55 -4.81 -51.95 25.39
CA GLU A 55 -5.62 -52.67 24.40
C GLU A 55 -4.93 -52.54 23.03
N SER A 56 -4.63 -53.71 22.48
CA SER A 56 -4.00 -53.92 21.18
C SER A 56 -4.91 -53.44 20.06
N PHE A 57 -4.71 -52.21 19.58
CA PHE A 57 -5.26 -51.74 18.31
C PHE A 57 -4.26 -52.05 17.19
N GLU A 58 -4.73 -52.84 16.22
CA GLU A 58 -4.00 -53.26 15.04
C GLU A 58 -3.43 -52.07 14.24
N ASP A 59 -2.24 -52.31 13.70
CA ASP A 59 -1.37 -51.44 12.91
C ASP A 59 -2.08 -50.83 11.68
N ALA A 60 -2.72 -49.68 11.84
CA ALA A 60 -3.04 -48.78 10.74
C ALA A 60 -2.15 -47.54 10.87
N ALA A 61 -1.07 -47.50 10.09
CA ALA A 61 -0.15 -46.37 10.01
C ALA A 61 -0.94 -45.05 9.91
N PRO A 62 -0.74 -44.08 10.82
CA PRO A 62 -1.50 -42.84 10.79
C PRO A 62 -1.14 -42.09 9.51
N ALA A 63 -2.08 -42.08 8.57
CA ALA A 63 -1.98 -41.27 7.37
C ALA A 63 -1.65 -39.84 7.81
N ARG A 64 -0.48 -39.33 7.39
CA ARG A 64 -0.06 -37.96 7.65
C ARG A 64 -1.15 -37.02 7.15
N THR A 65 -2.00 -36.54 8.04
CA THR A 65 -3.03 -35.54 7.72
C THR A 65 -2.29 -34.26 7.37
N ALA A 66 -2.27 -33.93 6.08
CA ALA A 66 -1.68 -32.69 5.61
C ALA A 66 -2.36 -31.54 6.36
N LYS A 67 -1.58 -30.74 7.11
CA LYS A 67 -2.08 -29.54 7.77
C LYS A 67 -2.69 -28.63 6.72
N THR A 68 -4.01 -28.62 6.64
CA THR A 68 -4.71 -27.80 5.65
C THR A 68 -4.54 -26.35 6.08
N ARG A 69 -3.86 -25.56 5.23
CA ARG A 69 -3.60 -24.16 5.52
C ARG A 69 -4.92 -23.38 5.59
N ALA A 70 -5.10 -22.59 6.64
CA ALA A 70 -6.26 -21.71 6.79
C ALA A 70 -6.39 -20.78 5.57
N VAL A 71 -7.61 -20.66 5.04
CA VAL A 71 -7.91 -19.79 3.90
C VAL A 71 -8.00 -18.36 4.41
N ARG A 72 -7.25 -17.45 3.79
CA ARG A 72 -7.29 -16.02 4.14
C ARG A 72 -8.37 -15.30 3.32
N PRO A 73 -9.04 -14.27 3.89
CA PRO A 73 -10.02 -13.48 3.14
C PRO A 73 -9.35 -12.70 2.01
N HIS A 74 -10.05 -12.59 0.89
CA HIS A 74 -9.66 -11.73 -0.22
C HIS A 74 -9.74 -10.26 0.18
N ARG A 75 -8.80 -9.42 -0.28
CA ARG A 75 -8.72 -8.00 0.12
C ARG A 75 -10.01 -7.21 -0.11
N ALA A 76 -10.75 -7.53 -1.19
CA ALA A 76 -12.01 -6.87 -1.50
C ALA A 76 -13.10 -7.08 -0.43
N LEU A 77 -13.01 -8.18 0.34
CA LEU A 77 -13.94 -8.50 1.42
C LEU A 77 -13.63 -7.73 2.73
N GLY A 78 -12.56 -6.93 2.73
CA GLY A 78 -12.13 -6.15 3.89
C GLY A 78 -12.98 -4.92 4.20
N LEU A 79 -13.85 -4.51 3.28
CA LEU A 79 -14.66 -3.28 3.38
C LEU A 79 -16.13 -3.51 3.00
N ILE A 80 -16.55 -4.77 2.88
CA ILE A 80 -17.87 -5.13 2.36
C ILE A 80 -18.55 -6.01 3.39
N ARG A 81 -19.77 -5.63 3.77
CA ARG A 81 -20.55 -6.35 4.79
C ARG A 81 -21.16 -7.64 4.22
N PRO A 82 -21.44 -8.66 5.05
CA PRO A 82 -22.03 -9.91 4.59
C PRO A 82 -23.37 -9.74 3.86
N ASP A 83 -24.26 -8.92 4.39
CA ASP A 83 -25.56 -8.58 3.80
C ASP A 83 -25.43 -7.94 2.41
N GLN A 84 -24.46 -7.02 2.24
CA GLN A 84 -24.20 -6.40 0.94
C GLN A 84 -23.75 -7.43 -0.13
N ILE A 85 -23.03 -8.47 0.27
CA ILE A 85 -22.68 -9.56 -0.66
C ILE A 85 -23.94 -10.36 -0.99
N ALA A 86 -24.71 -10.75 0.03
CA ALA A 86 -25.91 -11.55 -0.15
C ALA A 86 -26.94 -10.90 -1.08
N GLU A 87 -27.11 -9.57 -0.99
CA GLU A 87 -28.10 -8.83 -1.77
C GLU A 87 -27.59 -8.35 -3.14
N CYS A 88 -26.34 -7.87 -3.20
CA CYS A 88 -25.87 -7.08 -4.34
C CYS A 88 -24.84 -7.80 -5.22
N TRP A 89 -24.42 -9.02 -4.87
CA TRP A 89 -23.45 -9.76 -5.68
C TRP A 89 -24.14 -10.85 -6.49
N GLU A 90 -23.83 -10.88 -7.78
CA GLU A 90 -24.27 -11.95 -8.66
C GLU A 90 -23.52 -13.26 -8.36
N GLY A 91 -24.19 -14.39 -8.54
CA GLY A 91 -23.60 -15.72 -8.40
C GLY A 91 -23.45 -16.23 -6.97
N VAL A 92 -24.03 -15.54 -5.97
CA VAL A 92 -24.10 -16.06 -4.59
C VAL A 92 -25.07 -17.25 -4.55
N SER A 93 -24.59 -18.42 -4.13
CA SER A 93 -25.45 -19.60 -3.98
C SER A 93 -26.42 -19.43 -2.81
N PRO A 94 -27.59 -20.11 -2.81
CA PRO A 94 -28.54 -20.05 -1.69
C PRO A 94 -27.91 -20.41 -0.34
N ASP A 95 -27.08 -21.45 -0.30
CA ASP A 95 -26.38 -21.88 0.92
C ASP A 95 -25.41 -20.80 1.43
N LEU A 96 -24.68 -20.16 0.53
CA LEU A 96 -23.77 -19.08 0.90
C LEU A 96 -24.52 -17.82 1.33
N CYS A 97 -25.65 -17.53 0.69
CA CYS A 97 -26.55 -16.45 1.08
C CYS A 97 -27.06 -16.65 2.52
N GLY A 98 -27.52 -17.85 2.86
CA GLY A 98 -27.92 -18.19 4.23
C GLY A 98 -26.78 -18.02 5.24
N ALA A 99 -25.57 -18.45 4.89
CA ALA A 99 -24.38 -18.28 5.74
C ALA A 99 -24.00 -16.79 5.94
N LEU A 100 -24.11 -15.97 4.90
CA LEU A 100 -23.86 -14.53 4.97
C LEU A 100 -24.85 -13.83 5.91
N TRP A 101 -26.13 -14.17 5.83
CA TRP A 101 -27.15 -13.65 6.75
C TRP A 101 -26.95 -14.14 8.18
N ALA A 102 -26.60 -15.41 8.39
CA ALA A 102 -26.29 -15.93 9.71
C ALA A 102 -25.07 -15.20 10.33
N ALA A 103 -24.05 -14.89 9.53
CA ALA A 103 -22.87 -14.17 9.98
C ALA A 103 -23.17 -12.73 10.45
N MET A 104 -24.28 -12.13 10.01
CA MET A 104 -24.71 -10.80 10.48
C MET A 104 -25.01 -10.77 11.98
N ALA A 105 -25.39 -11.90 12.59
CA ALA A 105 -25.59 -11.98 14.04
C ALA A 105 -24.28 -11.77 14.84
N HIS A 106 -23.12 -11.90 14.19
CA HIS A 106 -21.80 -11.69 14.77
C HIS A 106 -21.18 -10.33 14.42
N VAL A 107 -21.86 -9.54 13.59
CA VAL A 107 -21.43 -8.17 13.28
C VAL A 107 -21.78 -7.29 14.48
N PRO A 108 -20.80 -6.61 15.12
CA PRO A 108 -21.08 -5.75 16.26
C PRO A 108 -22.03 -4.64 15.85
N LEU A 109 -23.13 -4.49 16.61
CA LEU A 109 -24.04 -3.36 16.44
C LEU A 109 -23.30 -2.08 16.80
N HIS A 110 -23.10 -1.22 15.80
CA HIS A 110 -22.51 0.09 16.02
C HIS A 110 -23.56 0.99 16.69
N THR A 111 -23.29 1.39 17.94
CA THR A 111 -24.19 2.21 18.77
C THR A 111 -23.69 3.65 18.94
N GLY A 112 -22.59 4.03 18.27
CA GLY A 112 -22.00 5.36 18.37
C GLY A 112 -22.60 6.38 17.38
N GLU A 113 -22.59 7.67 17.77
CA GLU A 113 -23.00 8.79 16.93
C GLU A 113 -22.05 9.05 15.75
N THR A 114 -20.79 8.63 15.85
CA THR A 114 -19.82 8.72 14.75
C THR A 114 -20.09 7.64 13.72
N PRO A 115 -20.01 7.92 12.41
CA PRO A 115 -20.12 6.88 11.38
C PRO A 115 -19.16 5.72 11.68
N PRO A 116 -19.61 4.46 11.60
CA PRO A 116 -18.74 3.32 11.86
C PRO A 116 -17.52 3.37 10.93
N GLU A 117 -16.34 2.98 11.44
CA GLU A 117 -15.18 2.78 10.58
C GLU A 117 -15.55 1.78 9.47
N PRO A 118 -15.08 1.99 8.22
CA PRO A 118 -15.59 1.29 7.05
C PRO A 118 -15.30 -0.23 7.05
N ASP A 119 -14.49 -0.71 7.98
CA ASP A 119 -14.17 -2.12 8.21
C ASP A 119 -15.02 -2.77 9.32
N ILE A 120 -15.74 -1.98 10.13
CA ILE A 120 -16.65 -2.50 11.17
C ILE A 120 -17.81 -3.23 10.49
N GLY A 121 -17.84 -4.55 10.67
CA GLY A 121 -18.84 -5.43 10.08
C GLY A 121 -18.51 -5.92 8.68
N ALA A 122 -17.29 -5.72 8.18
CA ALA A 122 -16.85 -6.33 6.94
C ALA A 122 -16.80 -7.87 7.06
N VAL A 123 -16.97 -8.58 5.95
CA VAL A 123 -16.88 -10.05 5.88
C VAL A 123 -15.57 -10.58 6.46
N SER A 124 -14.49 -9.80 6.33
CA SER A 124 -13.20 -10.15 6.93
C SER A 124 -13.18 -10.20 8.46
N THR A 125 -14.06 -9.45 9.15
CA THR A 125 -14.12 -9.42 10.64
C THR A 125 -14.90 -10.61 11.21
N VAL A 126 -15.80 -11.18 10.42
CA VAL A 126 -16.59 -12.38 10.77
C VAL A 126 -16.10 -13.63 10.02
N TRP A 127 -14.88 -13.60 9.46
CA TRP A 127 -14.35 -14.63 8.57
C TRP A 127 -14.32 -16.03 9.21
N GLN A 128 -14.05 -16.10 10.51
CA GLN A 128 -14.00 -17.34 11.29
C GLN A 128 -15.35 -18.07 11.39
N HIS A 129 -16.47 -17.40 11.09
CA HIS A 129 -17.81 -18.00 11.15
C HIS A 129 -18.20 -18.76 9.88
N PHE A 130 -17.38 -18.68 8.82
CA PHE A 130 -17.59 -19.41 7.58
C PHE A 130 -16.79 -20.71 7.56
N THR A 131 -17.38 -21.76 7.01
CA THR A 131 -16.67 -23.02 6.72
C THR A 131 -15.58 -22.79 5.67
N GLN A 132 -14.62 -23.70 5.57
CA GLN A 132 -13.52 -23.54 4.61
C GLN A 132 -14.02 -23.48 3.15
N ASP A 133 -15.08 -24.20 2.82
CA ASP A 133 -15.67 -24.17 1.48
C ASP A 133 -16.42 -22.86 1.22
N GLN A 134 -17.14 -22.33 2.22
CA GLN A 134 -17.75 -21.00 2.14
C GLN A 134 -16.69 -19.90 1.98
N GLN A 135 -15.57 -19.99 2.73
CA GLN A 135 -14.43 -19.08 2.59
C GLN A 135 -13.82 -19.12 1.18
N ARG A 136 -13.69 -20.32 0.59
CA ARG A 136 -13.22 -20.48 -0.80
C ARG A 136 -14.22 -19.90 -1.80
N ALA A 137 -15.52 -20.12 -1.60
CA ALA A 137 -16.58 -19.57 -2.44
C ALA A 137 -16.61 -18.03 -2.40
N LEU A 138 -16.51 -17.41 -1.22
CA LEU A 138 -16.43 -15.95 -1.07
C LEU A 138 -15.20 -15.37 -1.76
N ASN A 139 -14.05 -16.03 -1.63
CA ASN A 139 -12.83 -15.62 -2.33
C ASN A 139 -12.97 -15.74 -3.85
N ALA A 140 -13.65 -16.77 -4.36
CA ALA A 140 -13.90 -16.94 -5.78
C ALA A 140 -14.85 -15.84 -6.31
N LEU A 141 -15.92 -15.54 -5.58
CA LEU A 141 -16.85 -14.45 -5.91
C LEU A 141 -16.13 -13.09 -5.94
N ALA A 142 -15.29 -12.81 -4.94
CA ALA A 142 -14.54 -11.55 -4.88
C ALA A 142 -13.58 -11.39 -6.07
N LYS A 143 -12.93 -12.48 -6.49
CA LYS A 143 -12.09 -12.50 -7.69
C LYS A 143 -12.90 -12.27 -8.96
N ALA A 144 -14.04 -12.95 -9.11
CA ALA A 144 -14.92 -12.82 -10.26
C ALA A 144 -15.44 -11.39 -10.41
N ARG A 145 -15.90 -10.78 -9.30
CA ARG A 145 -16.35 -9.38 -9.27
C ARG A 145 -15.25 -8.41 -9.67
N ASN A 146 -14.05 -8.54 -9.10
CA ASN A 146 -12.93 -7.69 -9.46
C ASN A 146 -12.55 -7.82 -10.94
N ALA A 147 -12.58 -9.04 -11.49
CA ALA A 147 -12.34 -9.27 -12.91
C ALA A 147 -13.42 -8.62 -13.79
N ALA A 148 -14.68 -8.69 -13.40
CA ALA A 148 -15.78 -8.03 -14.12
C ALA A 148 -15.66 -6.49 -14.07
N GLN A 149 -15.33 -5.93 -12.91
CA GLN A 149 -15.09 -4.49 -12.76
C GLN A 149 -13.89 -4.03 -13.60
N ALA A 150 -12.82 -4.83 -13.68
CA ALA A 150 -11.66 -4.52 -14.51
C ALA A 150 -12.00 -4.47 -16.00
N LYS A 151 -12.94 -5.30 -16.48
CA LYS A 151 -13.41 -5.27 -17.88
C LYS A 151 -14.25 -4.03 -18.19
N ASN A 152 -14.99 -3.52 -17.21
CA ASN A 152 -15.86 -2.36 -17.37
C ASN A 152 -15.17 -1.02 -17.02
N ALA A 153 -13.94 -1.07 -16.51
CA ALA A 153 -13.18 0.14 -16.23
C ALA A 153 -12.84 0.86 -17.55
N PRO A 154 -13.01 2.20 -17.64
CA PRO A 154 -12.54 2.95 -18.79
C PRO A 154 -11.05 2.67 -19.01
N PRO A 155 -10.57 2.63 -20.27
CA PRO A 155 -9.17 2.34 -20.55
C PRO A 155 -8.31 3.29 -19.71
N ALA A 156 -7.41 2.71 -18.92
CA ALA A 156 -6.46 3.51 -18.18
C ALA A 156 -5.77 4.47 -19.16
N PRO A 157 -5.54 5.73 -18.79
CA PRO A 157 -4.76 6.63 -19.63
C PRO A 157 -3.45 5.91 -20.00
N PRO A 158 -2.99 6.03 -21.26
CA PRO A 158 -1.85 5.27 -21.74
C PRO A 158 -0.72 5.36 -20.73
N ALA A 159 -0.21 4.19 -20.32
CA ALA A 159 0.93 4.12 -19.43
C ALA A 159 2.01 5.04 -20.00
N ARG A 160 2.49 5.99 -19.17
CA ARG A 160 3.57 6.89 -19.56
C ARG A 160 4.70 6.02 -20.10
N ARG A 161 5.20 6.34 -21.31
CA ARG A 161 6.40 5.72 -21.89
C ARG A 161 7.44 5.51 -20.79
N ASP A 162 7.99 4.31 -20.70
CA ASP A 162 9.01 3.85 -19.75
C ASP A 162 10.35 4.59 -19.92
N ALA A 163 10.33 5.91 -19.97
CA ALA A 163 11.54 6.69 -19.85
C ALA A 163 12.14 6.39 -18.47
N PRO A 164 13.43 6.03 -18.38
CA PRO A 164 14.06 5.77 -17.11
C PRO A 164 13.89 7.00 -16.22
N ARG A 165 13.66 6.77 -14.91
CA ARG A 165 13.45 7.87 -13.95
C ARG A 165 14.59 8.88 -14.07
N GLY A 166 14.27 10.13 -14.39
CA GLY A 166 15.25 11.20 -14.53
C GLY A 166 15.76 11.45 -15.96
N ALA A 167 15.31 10.73 -16.99
CA ALA A 167 15.69 10.98 -18.38
C ALA A 167 15.45 12.43 -18.81
N TRP A 168 14.28 12.99 -18.48
CA TRP A 168 13.94 14.39 -18.76
C TRP A 168 14.91 15.37 -18.09
N LEU A 169 15.35 15.07 -16.86
CA LEU A 169 16.26 15.96 -16.14
C LEU A 169 17.66 15.94 -16.76
N ARG A 170 18.16 14.76 -17.10
CA ARG A 170 19.46 14.62 -17.77
C ARG A 170 19.48 15.30 -19.12
N GLU A 171 18.47 15.08 -19.96
CA GLU A 171 18.38 15.77 -21.26
C GLU A 171 18.29 17.29 -21.06
N GLY A 172 17.53 17.76 -20.08
CA GLY A 172 17.43 19.18 -19.76
C GLY A 172 18.75 19.78 -19.27
N GLU A 173 19.53 19.07 -18.46
CA GLU A 173 20.86 19.48 -18.00
C GLU A 173 21.87 19.54 -19.15
N GLU A 174 21.91 18.50 -19.99
CA GLU A 174 22.78 18.43 -21.18
C GLU A 174 22.48 19.58 -22.16
N ARG A 175 21.20 19.88 -22.42
CA ARG A 175 20.81 21.01 -23.26
C ARG A 175 21.18 22.35 -22.64
N ALA A 176 20.92 22.52 -21.34
CA ALA A 176 21.26 23.76 -20.65
C ALA A 176 22.77 24.00 -20.59
N GLU A 177 23.59 22.95 -20.55
CA GLU A 177 25.05 23.05 -20.68
C GLU A 177 25.48 23.43 -22.08
N ALA A 178 24.80 22.93 -23.11
CA ALA A 178 25.01 23.31 -24.50
C ALA A 178 24.46 24.71 -24.86
N GLY A 179 23.88 25.45 -23.90
CA GLY A 179 23.25 26.75 -24.16
C GLY A 179 21.91 26.67 -24.88
N ALA A 180 21.29 25.49 -24.95
CA ALA A 180 19.99 25.26 -25.58
C ALA A 180 18.88 25.12 -24.52
N LEU A 181 17.67 25.60 -24.85
CA LEU A 181 16.54 25.52 -23.92
C LEU A 181 16.16 24.05 -23.60
N PRO A 182 15.91 23.71 -22.33
CA PRO A 182 15.49 22.37 -21.92
C PRO A 182 14.09 22.03 -22.44
N PRO A 183 13.75 20.74 -22.61
CA PRO A 183 12.41 20.34 -23.01
C PRO A 183 11.36 20.72 -21.95
N VAL A 184 10.20 21.23 -22.39
CA VAL A 184 9.12 21.65 -21.49
C VAL A 184 8.56 20.45 -20.70
N PRO A 185 8.39 20.56 -19.36
CA PRO A 185 7.74 19.51 -18.56
C PRO A 185 6.31 19.20 -19.03
N ASP A 186 5.96 17.92 -19.17
CA ASP A 186 4.60 17.51 -19.55
C ASP A 186 3.61 17.63 -18.38
N PHE A 187 2.68 18.59 -18.50
CA PHE A 187 1.60 18.88 -17.55
C PHE A 187 0.21 18.57 -18.14
N SER A 188 0.12 17.64 -19.10
CA SER A 188 -1.12 17.23 -19.79
C SER A 188 -2.17 16.60 -18.86
N ALA A 189 -1.75 15.92 -17.79
CA ALA A 189 -2.68 15.28 -16.85
C ALA A 189 -3.62 16.29 -16.19
N ALA A 190 -4.88 15.90 -15.94
CA ALA A 190 -5.90 16.76 -15.35
C ALA A 190 -5.50 17.32 -13.97
N THR A 191 -4.73 16.55 -13.19
CA THR A 191 -4.19 16.95 -11.88
C THR A 191 -3.21 18.14 -11.94
N HIS A 192 -2.68 18.47 -13.12
CA HIS A 192 -1.75 19.58 -13.32
C HIS A 192 -2.40 20.85 -13.89
N ALA A 193 -3.72 20.84 -14.14
CA ALA A 193 -4.47 21.97 -14.68
C ALA A 193 -4.15 23.34 -14.04
N PRO A 194 -4.11 23.50 -12.70
CA PRO A 194 -3.84 24.81 -12.09
C PRO A 194 -2.43 25.36 -12.38
N TYR A 195 -1.47 24.49 -12.73
CA TYR A 195 -0.07 24.90 -12.95
C TYR A 195 0.25 25.22 -14.42
N ARG A 196 -0.62 24.86 -15.37
CA ARG A 196 -0.36 25.06 -16.81
C ARG A 196 -0.19 26.54 -17.18
N LYS A 197 -0.97 27.43 -16.58
CA LYS A 197 -0.86 28.89 -16.81
C LYS A 197 0.50 29.43 -16.35
N LYS A 198 0.98 28.98 -15.19
CA LYS A 198 2.29 29.39 -14.66
C LYS A 198 3.44 28.80 -15.48
N LEU A 199 3.29 27.55 -15.93
CA LEU A 199 4.26 26.93 -16.84
C LEU A 199 4.35 27.67 -18.17
N ALA A 200 3.22 28.02 -18.79
CA ALA A 200 3.20 28.78 -20.04
C ALA A 200 3.89 30.15 -19.89
N ALA A 201 3.74 30.83 -18.75
CA ALA A 201 4.47 32.07 -18.47
C ALA A 201 5.99 31.84 -18.37
N LEU A 202 6.44 30.74 -17.75
CA LEU A 202 7.86 30.39 -17.71
C LEU A 202 8.42 30.06 -19.09
N VAL A 203 7.66 29.34 -19.91
CA VAL A 203 8.05 29.02 -21.30
C VAL A 203 8.21 30.32 -22.10
N HIS A 204 7.25 31.24 -22.00
CA HIS A 204 7.33 32.54 -22.67
C HIS A 204 8.58 33.34 -22.25
N LEU A 205 8.86 33.43 -20.94
CA LEU A 205 10.06 34.12 -20.43
C LEU A 205 11.37 33.47 -20.91
N ALA A 206 11.38 32.13 -21.03
CA ALA A 206 12.53 31.40 -21.53
C ALA A 206 12.75 31.62 -23.03
N GLU A 207 11.67 31.66 -23.82
CA GLU A 207 11.71 31.96 -25.25
C GLU A 207 12.13 33.40 -25.54
N THR A 208 11.72 34.36 -24.70
CA THR A 208 12.14 35.77 -24.82
C THR A 208 13.55 36.05 -24.28
N GLY A 209 14.21 35.05 -23.69
CA GLY A 209 15.54 35.21 -23.10
C GLY A 209 15.57 36.07 -21.83
N ASP A 210 14.44 36.26 -21.14
CA ASP A 210 14.36 37.14 -19.97
C ASP A 210 14.85 36.42 -18.70
N ILE A 211 16.17 36.46 -18.49
CA ILE A 211 16.83 35.87 -17.30
C ILE A 211 16.33 36.52 -16.01
N ALA A 212 16.11 37.84 -16.01
CA ALA A 212 15.67 38.57 -14.83
C ALA A 212 14.23 38.18 -14.45
N GLY A 213 13.34 38.13 -15.44
CA GLY A 213 11.97 37.66 -15.29
C GLY A 213 11.89 36.22 -14.81
N LEU A 214 12.71 35.31 -15.37
CA LEU A 214 12.77 33.92 -14.90
C LEU A 214 13.15 33.83 -13.43
N ARG A 215 14.18 34.57 -12.98
CA ARG A 215 14.62 34.60 -11.58
C ARG A 215 13.59 35.22 -10.64
N ALA A 216 12.84 36.21 -11.11
CA ALA A 216 11.79 36.86 -10.33
C ALA A 216 10.59 35.93 -10.03
N VAL A 217 10.38 34.89 -10.83
CA VAL A 217 9.30 33.91 -10.57
C VAL A 217 9.67 33.04 -9.36
N GLU A 218 9.13 33.40 -8.19
CA GLU A 218 9.23 32.58 -6.99
C GLU A 218 8.32 31.34 -7.12
N ILE A 219 8.91 30.14 -6.95
CA ILE A 219 8.20 28.86 -6.98
C ILE A 219 8.55 28.09 -5.72
N LYS A 220 7.60 28.01 -4.78
CA LYS A 220 7.76 27.23 -3.54
C LYS A 220 7.66 25.73 -3.85
N PRO A 221 8.71 24.92 -3.62
CA PRO A 221 8.76 23.52 -4.06
C PRO A 221 8.08 22.54 -3.09
N TYR A 222 6.77 22.73 -2.82
CA TYR A 222 6.03 21.89 -1.86
C TYR A 222 5.53 20.55 -2.43
N SER A 223 5.35 20.44 -3.74
CA SER A 223 4.85 19.21 -4.41
C SER A 223 5.59 18.93 -5.71
N SER A 224 5.28 17.80 -6.38
CA SER A 224 5.97 17.36 -7.60
C SER A 224 5.89 18.37 -8.74
N SER A 225 4.73 19.02 -8.96
CA SER A 225 4.56 20.00 -10.05
C SER A 225 5.34 21.30 -9.83
N PRO A 226 5.25 21.99 -8.68
CA PRO A 226 6.12 23.14 -8.37
C PRO A 226 7.61 22.78 -8.40
N LYS A 227 8.01 21.58 -7.94
CA LYS A 227 9.40 21.11 -8.05
C LYS A 227 9.86 21.00 -9.51
N ALA A 228 9.02 20.48 -10.40
CA ALA A 228 9.34 20.38 -11.82
C ALA A 228 9.44 21.77 -12.50
N MET A 229 8.55 22.71 -12.18
CA MET A 229 8.63 24.07 -12.71
C MET A 229 9.86 24.84 -12.20
N ALA A 230 10.22 24.68 -10.92
CA ALA A 230 11.43 25.29 -10.38
C ALA A 230 12.69 24.77 -11.09
N ARG A 231 12.78 23.45 -11.28
CA ARG A 231 13.87 22.85 -12.05
C ARG A 231 13.91 23.34 -13.50
N TYR A 232 12.77 23.41 -14.17
CA TYR A 232 12.69 23.94 -15.53
C TYR A 232 13.18 25.39 -15.61
N ARG A 233 12.73 26.26 -14.70
CA ARG A 233 13.22 27.65 -14.59
C ARG A 233 14.74 27.70 -14.43
N ASP A 234 15.28 26.91 -13.50
CA ASP A 234 16.72 26.91 -13.20
C ASP A 234 17.54 26.42 -14.40
N LEU A 235 17.05 25.41 -15.12
CA LEU A 235 17.65 24.93 -16.37
C LEU A 235 17.56 25.96 -17.50
N CYS A 236 16.44 26.68 -17.66
CA CYS A 236 16.32 27.76 -18.64
C CYS A 236 17.30 28.89 -18.34
N VAL A 237 17.47 29.28 -17.07
CA VAL A 237 18.46 30.28 -16.67
C VAL A 237 19.88 29.81 -17.02
N LYS A 238 20.24 28.56 -16.67
CA LYS A 238 21.54 27.97 -17.02
C LYS A 238 21.77 27.95 -18.54
N ALA A 239 20.75 27.57 -19.31
CA ALA A 239 20.80 27.56 -20.77
C ALA A 239 21.08 28.96 -21.34
N LEU A 240 20.34 29.97 -20.89
CA LEU A 240 20.48 31.35 -21.36
C LEU A 240 21.81 31.99 -20.93
N GLU A 241 22.36 31.59 -19.77
CA GLU A 241 23.69 32.04 -19.32
C GLU A 241 24.83 31.41 -20.14
N ASN A 242 24.66 30.17 -20.59
CA ASN A 242 25.63 29.44 -21.41
C ASN A 242 25.47 29.68 -22.91
N ALA A 243 24.35 30.25 -23.35
CA ALA A 243 24.10 30.53 -24.75
C ALA A 243 25.18 31.50 -25.28
N PRO A 244 25.78 31.21 -26.44
CA PRO A 244 26.74 32.13 -27.05
C PRO A 244 26.04 33.47 -27.31
N ARG A 245 26.50 34.54 -26.66
CA ARG A 245 25.96 35.87 -26.88
C ARG A 245 26.26 36.27 -28.31
N GLU A 246 25.23 36.57 -29.10
CA GLU A 246 25.38 37.10 -30.47
C GLU A 246 26.22 38.39 -30.51
N ASP A 247 26.34 39.10 -29.38
CA ASP A 247 27.17 40.31 -29.22
C ASP A 247 28.69 40.11 -29.25
N GLN A 248 29.21 38.86 -29.31
CA GLN A 248 30.66 38.59 -29.40
C GLN A 248 31.16 38.21 -30.80
N ALA A 249 30.29 38.28 -31.81
CA ALA A 249 30.65 38.09 -33.22
C ALA A 249 30.51 39.41 -34.00
N ALA A 250 31.34 40.40 -33.67
CA ALA A 250 31.56 41.61 -34.48
C ALA A 250 33.01 42.08 -34.37
#